data_AF-A0A0B6Y6S8-F1
#
_entry.id   AF-A0A0B6Y6S8-F1
#
_cell.length_a   1.000
_cell.length_b   1.000
_cell.length_c   1.000
_cell.angle_alpha   90.00
_cell.angle_beta   90.00
_cell.angle_gamma   90.00
#
_symmetry.space_group_name_H-M   'P 1'
#
loop_
_entity.id
_entity.type
_entity.pdbx_description
1 polymer ?
#
loop_
_entity_poly.entity_id
_entity_poly.type
_entity_poly.pdbx_seq_one_letter_code
_entity_poly.pdbx_strand_id
1 'polypeptide(L)'
;EDEEEEDTQNYIDGDMNIHFQQRKSKRRNRKDLTLQEKVQAIGALEMPGSKLVSVAKRFGVSVSAISRINKNREYIRLQSVSGDMNSRQRRSRECKDPVLDKILLNWFHAIEHLHSGDTPITISNVLIKEKAHDLAIILGKDYFPSDNWIIR
;
A
#
# COMPACT_ATOMS: atom_id res chain seq x y z
N GLU A 1 -67.22 39.80 33.37
CA GLU A 1 -67.00 38.93 32.22
C GLU A 1 -65.98 39.57 31.30
N ASP A 2 -64.69 39.30 31.36
CA ASP A 2 -63.79 38.57 32.25
C ASP A 2 -62.37 38.99 31.80
N GLU A 3 -61.40 38.92 32.72
CA GLU A 3 -60.03 38.36 32.56
C GLU A 3 -59.27 38.62 31.24
N GLU A 4 -57.98 38.92 31.16
CA GLU A 4 -56.82 38.97 32.05
C GLU A 4 -55.66 39.50 31.16
N GLU A 5 -54.85 40.41 31.72
CA GLU A 5 -53.37 40.44 31.72
C GLU A 5 -52.58 40.14 30.42
N GLU A 6 -51.82 41.12 29.91
CA GLU A 6 -50.34 41.24 30.08
C GLU A 6 -49.59 39.98 29.62
N ASP A 7 -48.66 40.00 28.67
CA ASP A 7 -47.32 40.57 28.77
C ASP A 7 -46.56 39.84 27.62
N THR A 8 -45.77 40.45 26.73
CA THR A 8 -44.33 40.60 26.90
C THR A 8 -43.69 40.77 25.50
N GLN A 9 -42.59 41.51 25.50
CA GLN A 9 -41.39 41.32 24.68
C GLN A 9 -41.46 41.51 23.15
N ASN A 10 -40.99 42.69 22.73
CA ASN A 10 -39.82 42.87 21.86
C ASN A 10 -39.38 41.61 21.07
N TYR A 11 -39.94 41.42 19.88
CA TYR A 11 -39.40 40.49 18.90
C TYR A 11 -38.33 41.21 18.07
N ILE A 12 -37.09 41.15 18.55
CA ILE A 12 -35.91 41.52 17.77
C ILE A 12 -35.60 40.34 16.85
N ASP A 13 -36.16 40.33 15.64
CA ASP A 13 -35.69 39.44 14.56
C ASP A 13 -34.39 40.01 13.97
N GLY A 14 -33.33 39.88 14.76
CA GLY A 14 -31.95 40.16 14.37
C GLY A 14 -31.31 38.91 13.77
N ASP A 15 -31.10 38.97 12.46
CA ASP A 15 -29.84 38.55 11.84
C ASP A 15 -29.43 37.06 12.00
N MET A 16 -30.18 36.17 11.35
CA MET A 16 -29.73 34.78 11.07
C MET A 16 -28.75 34.74 9.88
N ASN A 17 -27.62 35.43 10.00
CA ASN A 17 -26.49 35.27 9.07
C ASN A 17 -25.56 34.17 9.59
N ILE A 18 -25.96 32.91 9.41
CA ILE A 18 -25.12 31.74 9.72
C ILE A 18 -23.98 31.71 8.69
N HIS A 19 -22.88 32.37 9.04
CA HIS A 19 -21.68 32.40 8.24
C HIS A 19 -21.06 30.99 8.21
N PHE A 20 -21.48 30.16 7.24
CA PHE A 20 -20.87 28.87 6.95
C PHE A 20 -19.49 29.10 6.34
N GLN A 21 -18.50 29.40 7.20
CA GLN A 21 -17.12 29.48 6.80
C GLN A 21 -16.66 28.08 6.37
N GLN A 22 -16.66 27.85 5.06
CA GLN A 22 -16.01 26.69 4.46
C GLN A 22 -14.53 26.70 4.86
N ARG A 23 -14.17 25.88 5.86
CA ARG A 23 -12.78 25.67 6.23
C ARG A 23 -12.08 25.00 5.05
N LYS A 24 -11.27 25.74 4.31
CA LYS A 24 -10.36 25.17 3.30
C LYS A 24 -9.50 24.10 3.98
N SER A 25 -9.77 22.83 3.73
CA SER A 25 -8.99 21.74 4.30
C SER A 25 -7.58 21.79 3.70
N LYS A 26 -6.56 22.02 4.54
CA LYS A 26 -5.16 21.89 4.11
C LYS A 26 -4.98 20.47 3.55
N ARG A 27 -4.65 20.35 2.26
CA ARG A 27 -4.40 19.05 1.63
C ARG A 27 -3.25 18.37 2.37
N ARG A 28 -3.56 17.36 3.19
CA ARG A 28 -2.54 16.52 3.80
C ARG A 28 -1.90 15.70 2.69
N ASN A 29 -0.63 15.97 2.39
CA ASN A 29 0.16 15.12 1.53
C ASN A 29 0.12 13.70 2.08
N ARG A 30 -0.36 12.76 1.26
CA ARG A 30 -0.44 11.34 1.64
C ARG A 30 0.97 10.77 1.55
N LYS A 31 1.57 10.46 2.70
CA LYS A 31 2.82 9.70 2.76
C LYS A 31 2.49 8.21 2.63
N ASP A 32 3.09 7.58 1.62
CA ASP A 32 3.07 6.13 1.49
C ASP A 32 4.29 5.54 2.20
N LEU A 33 4.03 4.60 3.12
CA LEU A 33 5.07 3.90 3.87
C LEU A 33 5.64 2.75 3.02
N THR A 34 6.96 2.54 3.12
CA THR A 34 7.63 1.35 2.57
C THR A 34 7.26 0.10 3.35
N LEU A 35 7.53 -1.09 2.81
CA LEU A 35 7.34 -2.35 3.52
C LEU A 35 8.10 -2.36 4.86
N GLN A 36 9.35 -1.90 4.85
CA GLN A 36 10.16 -1.78 6.06
C GLN A 36 9.53 -0.83 7.09
N GLU A 37 9.08 0.36 6.67
CA GLU A 37 8.40 1.31 7.56
C GLU A 37 7.10 0.71 8.14
N LYS A 38 6.35 -0.06 7.36
CA LYS A 38 5.14 -0.76 7.84
C LYS A 38 5.47 -1.80 8.91
N VAL A 39 6.53 -2.60 8.71
CA VAL A 39 6.99 -3.59 9.71
C VAL A 39 7.44 -2.89 10.99
N GLN A 40 8.20 -1.79 10.88
CA GLN A 40 8.58 -0.98 12.04
C GLN A 40 7.38 -0.36 12.76
N ALA A 41 6.36 0.08 12.01
CA ALA A 41 5.13 0.60 12.60
C ALA A 41 4.34 -0.47 13.35
N ILE A 42 4.33 -1.72 12.86
CA ILE A 42 3.75 -2.87 13.58
C ILE A 42 4.51 -3.12 14.87
N GLY A 43 5.85 -3.24 14.81
CA GLY A 43 6.65 -3.43 16.03
C GLY A 43 6.48 -2.31 17.05
N ALA A 44 6.32 -1.06 16.58
CA ALA A 44 6.04 0.07 17.45
C ALA A 44 4.64 0.03 18.11
N LEU A 45 3.66 -0.65 17.51
CA LEU A 45 2.33 -0.82 18.09
C LEU A 45 2.28 -1.93 19.14
N GLU A 46 3.19 -2.89 19.06
CA GLU A 46 3.26 -4.02 20.00
C GLU A 46 3.98 -3.66 21.30
N MET A 47 4.74 -2.56 21.32
CA MET A 47 5.33 -2.06 22.56
C MET A 47 4.22 -1.66 23.55
N PRO A 48 4.30 -2.09 24.83
CA PRO A 48 3.28 -1.80 25.83
C PRO A 48 3.08 -0.27 26.00
N GLY A 49 1.83 0.16 26.14
CA GLY A 49 1.47 1.57 26.30
C GLY A 49 1.44 2.39 25.01
N SER A 50 1.72 1.78 23.85
CA SER A 50 1.71 2.47 22.57
C SER A 50 0.30 2.83 22.10
N LYS A 51 0.11 4.09 21.70
CA LYS A 51 -1.16 4.59 21.16
C LYS A 51 -1.06 4.75 19.64
N LEU A 52 -2.13 4.44 18.91
CA LEU A 52 -2.19 4.64 17.45
C LEU A 52 -1.81 6.06 17.02
N VAL A 53 -2.19 7.06 17.83
CA VAL A 53 -1.92 8.48 17.56
C VAL A 53 -0.42 8.80 17.68
N SER A 54 0.27 8.24 18.68
CA SER A 54 1.71 8.49 18.85
C SER A 54 2.51 7.84 17.73
N VAL A 55 2.17 6.60 17.35
CA VAL A 55 2.78 5.91 16.21
C VAL A 55 2.51 6.67 14.91
N ALA A 56 1.28 7.12 14.67
CA ALA A 56 0.95 7.90 13.46
C ALA A 56 1.78 9.19 13.34
N LYS A 57 1.98 9.91 14.45
CA LYS A 57 2.85 11.09 14.50
C LYS A 57 4.29 10.74 14.18
N ARG A 58 4.84 9.67 14.77
CA ARG A 58 6.22 9.20 14.54
C ARG A 58 6.49 8.91 13.07
N PHE A 59 5.56 8.26 12.39
CA PHE A 59 5.72 7.88 10.97
C PHE A 59 5.24 8.95 9.98
N GLY A 60 4.65 10.05 10.45
CA GLY A 60 4.16 11.15 9.62
C GLY A 60 2.93 10.79 8.78
N VAL A 61 2.06 9.91 9.29
CA VAL A 61 0.86 9.41 8.57
C VAL A 61 -0.41 9.66 9.37
N SER A 62 -1.58 9.41 8.77
CA SER A 62 -2.85 9.49 9.49
C SER A 62 -3.02 8.32 10.46
N VAL A 63 -3.79 8.54 11.53
CA VAL A 63 -4.19 7.47 12.48
C VAL A 63 -4.93 6.34 11.74
N SER A 64 -5.76 6.69 10.75
CA SER A 64 -6.44 5.72 9.89
C SER A 64 -5.50 4.88 9.03
N ALA A 65 -4.32 5.38 8.68
CA ALA A 65 -3.31 4.60 7.96
C ALA A 65 -2.66 3.56 8.89
N ILE A 66 -2.26 3.98 10.09
CA ILE A 66 -1.71 3.06 11.11
C ILE A 66 -2.74 2.00 11.52
N SER A 67 -4.01 2.39 11.69
CA SER A 67 -5.08 1.43 11.99
C SER A 67 -5.24 0.38 10.89
N ARG A 68 -5.20 0.77 9.61
CA ARG A 68 -5.22 -0.18 8.49
C ARG A 68 -3.99 -1.10 8.47
N ILE A 69 -2.81 -0.56 8.75
CA ILE A 69 -1.57 -1.34 8.87
C ILE A 69 -1.70 -2.38 9.99
N ASN A 70 -2.23 -2.00 11.15
CA ASN A 70 -2.43 -2.92 12.27
C ASN A 70 -3.42 -4.05 11.94
N LYS A 71 -4.49 -3.75 11.20
CA LYS A 71 -5.46 -4.77 10.74
C LYS A 71 -4.80 -5.79 9.80
N ASN A 72 -3.90 -5.34 8.93
CA ASN A 72 -3.22 -6.19 7.95
C ASN A 72 -1.83 -6.67 8.41
N ARG A 73 -1.55 -6.65 9.72
CA ARG A 73 -0.20 -6.86 10.26
C ARG A 73 0.41 -8.22 9.87
N GLU A 74 -0.39 -9.29 9.89
CA GLU A 74 0.12 -10.64 9.58
C GLU A 74 0.48 -10.77 8.10
N TYR A 75 -0.35 -10.21 7.21
CA TYR A 75 -0.04 -10.16 5.79
C TYR A 75 1.27 -9.38 5.53
N ILE A 76 1.43 -8.22 6.17
CA ILE A 76 2.65 -7.40 6.02
C ILE A 76 3.90 -8.16 6.52
N ARG A 77 3.78 -8.92 7.60
CA ARG A 77 4.87 -9.78 8.11
C ARG A 77 5.21 -10.89 7.13
N LEU A 78 4.21 -11.63 6.64
CA LEU A 78 4.42 -12.69 5.66
C LEU A 78 5.14 -12.16 4.41
N GLN A 79 4.71 -11.01 3.89
CA GLN A 79 5.36 -10.36 2.75
C GLN A 79 6.81 -9.95 3.06
N SER A 80 7.11 -9.52 4.29
CA SER A 80 8.47 -9.19 4.71
C SER A 80 9.38 -10.42 4.85
N VAL A 81 8.83 -11.58 5.21
CA VAL A 81 9.59 -12.83 5.41
C VAL A 81 9.77 -13.58 4.09
N SER A 82 8.76 -13.57 3.22
CA SER A 82 8.80 -14.26 1.93
C SER A 82 9.92 -13.74 1.02
N GLY A 83 10.33 -12.48 1.19
CA GLY A 83 11.38 -11.85 0.37
C GLY A 83 10.91 -11.42 -1.02
N ASP A 84 9.68 -11.78 -1.42
CA ASP A 84 9.06 -11.42 -2.70
C ASP A 84 8.98 -9.90 -2.93
N MET A 85 8.99 -9.11 -1.87
CA MET A 85 8.97 -7.65 -1.93
C MET A 85 10.28 -7.05 -1.41
N ASN A 86 10.84 -6.12 -2.17
CA ASN A 86 11.97 -5.32 -1.70
C ASN A 86 11.51 -4.43 -0.52
N SER A 87 12.34 -4.33 0.52
CA SER A 87 12.06 -3.54 1.73
C SER A 87 11.70 -2.08 1.45
N ARG A 88 12.18 -1.51 0.34
CA ARG A 88 11.91 -0.13 -0.12
C ARG A 88 10.62 0.01 -0.93
N GLN A 89 10.01 -1.09 -1.38
CA GLN A 89 8.75 -1.02 -2.12
C GLN A 89 7.61 -0.55 -1.21
N ARG A 90 6.79 0.36 -1.75
CA ARG A 90 5.63 0.95 -1.06
C ARG A 90 4.33 0.20 -1.30
N ARG A 91 4.22 -0.49 -2.44
CA ARG A 91 3.04 -1.23 -2.89
C ARG A 91 3.48 -2.61 -3.37
N SER A 92 2.70 -3.62 -3.02
CA SER A 92 2.78 -4.91 -3.70
C SER A 92 2.24 -4.71 -5.12
N ARG A 93 2.95 -5.23 -6.11
CA ARG A 93 2.46 -5.30 -7.49
C ARG A 93 2.16 -6.76 -7.75
N GLU A 94 0.88 -7.08 -7.87
CA GLU A 94 0.48 -8.41 -8.28
C GLU A 94 0.84 -8.60 -9.75
N CYS A 95 1.56 -9.68 -10.04
CA CYS A 95 1.75 -10.13 -11.41
C CYS A 95 0.45 -10.79 -11.90
N LYS A 96 0.22 -10.74 -13.21
CA LYS A 96 -1.00 -11.31 -13.82
C LYS A 96 -1.11 -12.82 -13.59
N ASP A 97 0.04 -13.49 -13.46
CA ASP A 97 0.14 -14.91 -13.23
C ASP A 97 1.27 -15.24 -12.24
N PRO A 98 0.97 -15.34 -10.94
CA PRO A 98 1.99 -15.58 -9.91
C PRO A 98 2.64 -16.96 -10.00
N VAL A 99 1.95 -17.94 -10.59
CA VAL A 99 2.51 -19.29 -10.75
C VAL A 99 3.57 -19.28 -11.84
N LEU A 100 3.24 -18.71 -13.00
CA LEU A 100 4.18 -18.56 -14.12
C LEU A 100 5.41 -17.75 -13.69
N ASP A 101 5.19 -16.61 -13.02
CA ASP A 101 6.24 -15.69 -12.58
C ASP A 101 7.22 -16.38 -11.62
N LYS A 102 6.70 -17.17 -10.66
CA LYS A 102 7.52 -17.95 -9.73
C LYS A 102 8.35 -19.02 -10.43
N ILE A 103 7.78 -19.74 -11.39
CA ILE A 103 8.51 -20.78 -12.15
C ILE A 103 9.62 -20.14 -12.99
N LEU A 104 9.32 -19.02 -13.64
CA LEU A 104 10.29 -18.28 -14.44
C LEU A 104 11.44 -17.73 -13.58
N LEU A 105 11.12 -17.15 -12.42
CA LEU A 105 12.13 -16.65 -11.48
C LEU A 105 13.05 -17.77 -10.99
N ASN A 106 12.50 -18.94 -10.67
CA ASN A 106 13.29 -20.10 -10.29
C ASN A 106 14.24 -20.56 -11.41
N TRP A 107 13.75 -20.57 -12.66
CA TRP A 107 14.59 -20.89 -13.82
C TRP A 107 15.72 -19.86 -14.00
N PHE A 108 15.41 -18.58 -13.85
CA PHE A 108 16.41 -17.51 -13.94
C PHE A 108 17.51 -17.67 -12.88
N HIS A 109 17.14 -17.85 -11.61
CA HIS A 109 18.11 -18.10 -10.54
C HIS A 109 18.92 -19.38 -10.77
N ALA A 110 18.32 -20.45 -11.30
CA ALA A 110 19.04 -21.68 -11.60
C ALA A 110 20.15 -21.46 -12.64
N ILE A 111 19.90 -20.62 -13.65
CA ILE A 111 20.92 -20.24 -14.63
C ILE A 111 21.99 -19.36 -13.98
N GLU A 112 21.60 -18.34 -13.20
CA GLU A 112 22.58 -17.50 -12.49
C GLU A 112 23.51 -18.32 -11.58
N HIS A 113 22.95 -19.28 -10.83
CA HIS A 113 23.73 -20.17 -9.97
C HIS A 113 24.66 -21.10 -10.76
N LEU A 114 24.23 -21.61 -11.91
CA LEU A 114 25.06 -22.46 -12.77
C LEU A 114 26.26 -21.70 -13.35
N HIS A 115 26.12 -20.38 -13.54
CA HIS A 115 27.11 -19.53 -14.19
C HIS A 115 27.78 -18.52 -13.24
N SER A 116 27.72 -18.76 -11.92
CA SER A 116 28.35 -17.92 -10.89
C SER A 116 29.90 -17.98 -10.86
N GLY A 117 30.54 -18.43 -11.94
CA GLY A 117 32.00 -18.45 -12.12
C GLY A 117 32.55 -17.15 -12.74
N ASP A 118 33.77 -17.20 -13.29
CA ASP A 118 34.56 -16.03 -13.73
C ASP A 118 33.93 -15.17 -14.85
N THR A 119 32.84 -15.62 -15.47
CA THR A 119 32.09 -14.83 -16.47
C THR A 119 30.58 -14.90 -16.24
N PRO A 120 29.96 -13.83 -15.72
CA PRO A 120 28.51 -13.80 -15.57
C PRO A 120 27.85 -13.72 -16.94
N ILE A 121 27.00 -14.71 -17.26
CA ILE A 121 26.16 -14.66 -18.45
C ILE A 121 25.04 -13.66 -18.21
N THR A 122 25.00 -12.62 -19.04
CA THR A 122 23.89 -11.68 -19.04
C THR A 122 22.74 -12.29 -19.85
N ILE A 123 21.64 -12.62 -19.17
CA ILE A 123 20.46 -13.14 -19.84
C ILE A 123 19.73 -11.97 -20.49
N SER A 124 19.58 -12.02 -21.82
CA SER A 124 18.83 -11.01 -22.56
C SER A 124 17.35 -11.02 -22.20
N ASN A 125 16.75 -9.83 -22.15
CA ASN A 125 15.31 -9.66 -21.98
C ASN A 125 14.48 -10.44 -23.01
N VAL A 126 15.01 -10.65 -24.21
CA VAL A 126 14.35 -11.46 -25.26
C VAL A 126 14.25 -12.91 -24.82
N LEU A 127 15.34 -13.48 -24.30
CA LEU A 127 15.38 -14.88 -23.83
C LEU A 127 14.38 -15.11 -22.68
N ILE A 128 14.27 -14.14 -21.76
CA ILE A 128 13.34 -14.22 -20.64
C ILE A 128 11.88 -14.23 -21.13
N LYS A 129 11.56 -13.45 -22.16
CA LYS A 129 10.22 -13.43 -22.76
C LYS A 129 9.89 -14.74 -23.47
N GLU A 130 10.82 -15.24 -24.29
CA GLU A 130 10.65 -16.53 -24.97
C GLU A 130 10.42 -17.64 -23.94
N LYS A 131 11.22 -17.67 -22.88
CA LYS A 131 11.04 -18.65 -21.81
C LYS A 131 9.71 -18.51 -21.09
N ALA A 132 9.27 -17.29 -20.82
CA ALA A 132 7.97 -17.03 -20.19
C ALA A 132 6.81 -17.53 -21.08
N HIS A 133 6.93 -17.37 -22.39
CA HIS A 133 5.96 -17.88 -23.36
C HIS A 133 5.95 -19.41 -23.41
N ASP A 134 7.11 -20.06 -23.45
CA ASP A 134 7.21 -21.53 -23.42
C ASP A 134 6.57 -22.10 -22.15
N LEU A 135 6.85 -21.49 -21.00
CA LEU A 135 6.27 -21.88 -19.72
C LEU A 135 4.75 -21.68 -19.70
N ALA A 136 4.24 -20.62 -20.34
CA ALA A 136 2.80 -20.41 -20.46
C ALA A 136 2.14 -21.53 -21.27
N ILE A 137 2.72 -21.91 -22.42
CA ILE A 137 2.22 -23.01 -23.25
C ILE A 137 2.19 -24.32 -22.45
N ILE A 138 3.27 -24.63 -21.73
CA ILE A 138 3.35 -25.84 -20.89
C ILE A 138 2.27 -25.85 -19.81
N LEU A 139 1.94 -24.69 -19.25
CA LEU A 139 0.87 -24.53 -18.27
C LEU A 139 -0.55 -24.50 -18.90
N GLY A 140 -0.66 -24.67 -20.22
CA GLY A 140 -1.92 -24.62 -20.94
C GLY A 140 -2.53 -23.22 -21.01
N LYS A 141 -1.70 -22.17 -20.91
CA LYS A 141 -2.11 -20.77 -20.90
C LYS A 141 -1.70 -20.09 -22.21
N ASP A 142 -2.64 -19.38 -22.81
CA ASP A 142 -2.36 -18.46 -23.91
C ASP A 142 -1.88 -17.12 -23.33
N TYR A 143 -0.57 -17.01 -23.09
CA TYR A 143 0.04 -15.79 -22.55
C TYR A 143 1.29 -15.41 -23.33
N PHE A 144 1.25 -14.21 -23.91
CA PHE A 144 2.38 -13.58 -24.57
C PHE A 144 2.86 -12.34 -23.78
N PRO A 145 4.09 -12.33 -23.25
CA PRO A 145 4.60 -11.18 -22.51
C PRO A 145 4.81 -9.97 -23.42
N SER A 146 4.29 -8.80 -23.03
CA SER A 146 4.53 -7.54 -23.75
C SER A 146 5.98 -7.08 -23.63
N ASP A 147 6.45 -6.21 -24.54
CA ASP A 147 7.83 -5.75 -24.48
C ASP A 147 8.23 -5.04 -23.20
N ASN A 148 7.30 -4.28 -22.63
CA ASN A 148 7.46 -3.54 -21.38
C ASN A 148 7.06 -4.37 -20.14
N TRP A 149 6.88 -5.68 -20.27
CA TRP A 149 6.50 -6.54 -19.14
C TRP A 149 7.66 -6.72 -18.15
N ILE A 150 8.88 -6.85 -18.66
CA ILE A 150 10.07 -7.17 -17.85
C ILE A 150 10.66 -5.96 -17.10
N ILE A 151 10.34 -4.73 -17.50
CA ILE A 151 10.94 -3.49 -16.99
C ILE A 151 10.12 -2.92 -15.79
N ARG A 152 9.53 -3.76 -14.94
CA ARG A 152 8.50 -3.35 -13.95
C ARG A 152 8.96 -3.26 -12.50
#